data_AF-A0A9E5GNT2-F1
#
_entry.id   AF-A0A9E5GNT2-F1
#
_cell.length_a   1.000
_cell.length_b   1.000
_cell.length_c   1.000
_cell.angle_alpha   90.00
_cell.angle_beta   90.00
_cell.angle_gamma   90.00
#
_symmetry.space_group_name_H-M   'P 1'
#
loop_
_entity.id
_entity.type
_entity.pdbx_description
1 polymer ?
#
loop_
_entity_poly.entity_id
_entity_poly.type
_entity_poly.pdbx_seq_one_letter_code
_entity_poly.pdbx_strand_id
1 'polypeptide(L)' 'MYNRKHKKSRLALHSRIAGFTLVEMLIVIVIIGILAAALIPRLTSARGRANDVARKADLQQIATALISYQIDNGSFPGTG' A
#
# COMPACT_ATOMS: atom_id res chain seq x y z
N MET A 1 34.39 -65.41 22.37
CA MET A 1 34.20 -64.54 23.56
C MET A 1 33.43 -63.30 23.14
N TYR A 2 32.34 -63.03 23.86
CA TYR A 2 31.35 -61.96 23.74
C TYR A 2 32.00 -60.56 23.87
N ASN A 3 31.68 -59.57 23.01
CA ASN A 3 30.82 -58.38 23.30
C ASN A 3 31.38 -57.46 24.42
N ARG A 4 31.38 -56.13 24.35
CA ARG A 4 30.20 -55.25 24.20
C ARG A 4 30.68 -53.79 24.33
N LYS A 5 30.32 -52.93 23.37
CA LYS A 5 29.93 -51.50 23.53
C LYS A 5 30.99 -50.56 24.17
N HIS A 6 31.20 -49.33 23.71
CA HIS A 6 30.33 -48.20 24.04
C HIS A 6 30.63 -47.02 23.10
N LYS A 7 29.78 -46.89 22.09
CA LYS A 7 29.59 -45.72 21.24
C LYS A 7 29.25 -44.54 22.16
N LYS A 8 30.19 -43.61 22.40
CA LYS A 8 29.92 -42.37 23.16
C LYS A 8 28.77 -41.63 22.46
N SER A 9 27.64 -41.60 23.14
CA SER A 9 26.42 -40.94 22.71
C SER A 9 26.71 -39.47 22.45
N ARG A 10 26.56 -39.02 21.21
CA ARG A 10 26.50 -37.59 20.88
C ARG A 10 25.31 -37.04 21.64
N LEU A 11 25.56 -36.26 22.69
CA LEU A 11 24.55 -35.45 23.38
C LEU A 11 24.02 -34.44 22.36
N ALA A 12 22.99 -34.84 21.62
CA ALA A 12 22.23 -33.93 20.78
C ALA A 12 21.44 -33.02 21.72
N LEU A 13 21.99 -31.84 21.99
CA LEU A 13 21.26 -30.73 22.59
C LEU A 13 20.06 -30.46 21.68
N HIS A 14 18.88 -30.93 22.10
CA HIS A 14 17.62 -30.56 21.47
C HIS A 14 17.41 -29.07 21.73
N SER A 15 17.73 -28.25 20.73
CA SER A 15 17.36 -26.85 20.71
C SER A 15 15.83 -26.77 20.75
N ARG A 16 15.26 -26.42 21.90
CA ARG A 16 13.83 -26.08 21.98
C ARG A 16 13.63 -24.82 21.15
N ILE A 17 12.96 -24.97 20.02
CA ILE A 17 12.47 -23.83 19.25
C ILE A 17 11.38 -23.17 20.11
N ALA A 18 11.63 -21.95 20.57
CA ALA A 18 10.61 -21.16 21.25
C ALA A 18 9.54 -20.76 20.22
N GLY A 19 8.27 -20.98 20.56
CA GLY A 19 7.12 -20.54 19.76
C GLY A 19 6.67 -19.12 20.14
N PHE A 20 5.92 -18.49 19.24
CA PHE A 20 5.31 -17.18 19.46
C PHE A 20 4.16 -17.27 20.49
N THR A 21 3.95 -16.20 21.25
CA THR A 21 2.87 -16.08 22.22
C THR A 21 1.63 -15.40 21.61
N LEU A 22 0.46 -15.67 22.19
CA LEU A 22 -0.77 -14.97 21.82
C LEU A 22 -0.70 -13.46 22.11
N VAL A 23 0.03 -13.07 23.16
CA VAL A 23 0.20 -11.67 23.56
C VAL A 23 0.98 -10.89 22.50
N GLU A 24 2.02 -11.49 21.92
CA GLU A 24 2.79 -10.84 20.86
C GLU A 24 1.93 -10.59 19.62
N MET A 25 1.11 -11.57 19.20
CA MET A 25 0.19 -11.37 18.08
C MET A 25 -0.91 -10.34 18.39
N LEU A 26 -1.39 -10.30 19.64
CA LEU A 26 -2.38 -9.31 20.08
C LEU A 26 -1.86 -7.88 19.97
N ILE A 27 -0.65 -7.62 20.44
CA ILE A 27 -0.03 -6.29 20.36
C ILE A 27 0.17 -5.88 18.90
N VAL A 28 0.60 -6.81 18.04
CA VAL A 28 0.82 -6.55 16.60
C VAL A 28 -0.46 -6.12 15.90
N ILE A 29 -1.56 -6.86 16.05
CA ILE A 29 -2.83 -6.50 15.39
C ILE A 29 -3.40 -5.19 15.93
N VAL A 30 -3.18 -4.88 17.21
CA VAL A 30 -3.59 -3.59 17.80
C VAL A 30 -2.81 -2.44 17.17
N ILE A 31 -1.48 -2.55 17.06
CA ILE A 31 -0.67 -1.51 16.43
C ILE A 31 -1.05 -1.34 14.95
N ILE A 32 -1.21 -2.44 14.20
CA ILE A 32 -1.64 -2.39 12.80
C ILE A 32 -3.02 -1.74 12.68
N GLY A 33 -3.96 -2.07 13.57
CA GLY A 33 -5.30 -1.47 13.61
C GLY A 33 -5.28 0.04 13.84
N ILE A 34 -4.46 0.51 14.79
CA ILE A 34 -4.29 1.94 15.08
C ILE A 34 -3.72 2.68 13.87
N LEU A 35 -2.66 2.14 13.27
CA LEU A 35 -2.04 2.74 12.08
C LEU A 35 -3.01 2.76 10.89
N ALA A 36 -3.73 1.67 10.64
CA ALA A 36 -4.70 1.57 9.55
C ALA A 36 -5.86 2.55 9.75
N ALA A 37 -6.42 2.64 10.95
CA ALA A 37 -7.51 3.57 11.28
C ALA A 37 -7.09 5.04 11.07
N ALA A 38 -5.85 5.40 11.41
CA ALA A 38 -5.33 6.74 11.19
C ALA A 38 -4.99 7.05 9.72
N LEU A 39 -4.61 6.02 8.93
CA LEU A 39 -4.12 6.19 7.56
C LEU A 39 -5.23 6.17 6.51
N ILE A 40 -6.21 5.27 6.62
CA ILE A 40 -7.30 5.08 5.64
C ILE A 40 -8.04 6.40 5.29
N PRO A 41 -8.51 7.22 6.23
CA PRO A 41 -9.24 8.45 5.90
C PRO A 41 -8.36 9.48 5.17
N ARG A 42 -7.05 9.49 5.46
CA ARG A 42 -6.09 10.36 4.77
C ARG A 42 -5.91 9.91 3.31
N LEU A 43 -5.83 8.61 3.09
CA LEU A 43 -5.69 8.03 1.75
C LEU A 43 -6.94 8.27 0.89
N THR A 44 -8.15 8.08 1.44
CA THR A 44 -9.40 8.35 0.70
C THR A 44 -9.52 9.83 0.34
N SER A 45 -9.21 10.72 1.29
CA SER A 45 -9.20 12.16 1.06
C SER A 45 -8.17 12.58 0.00
N ALA A 46 -6.96 12.00 0.03
CA ALA A 46 -5.91 12.28 -0.94
C ALA A 46 -6.32 11.85 -2.36
N ARG A 47 -6.96 10.68 -2.51
CA ARG A 47 -7.50 10.22 -3.80
C ARG A 47 -8.58 11.15 -4.34
N GLY A 48 -9.51 11.58 -3.48
CA GLY A 48 -10.53 12.57 -3.86
C GLY A 48 -9.92 13.86 -4.40
N ARG A 49 -8.95 14.42 -3.67
CA ARG A 49 -8.21 15.63 -4.10
C ARG A 49 -7.44 15.41 -5.41
N ALA A 50 -6.80 14.26 -5.59
CA ALA A 50 -6.09 13.94 -6.83
C ALA A 50 -7.05 13.91 -8.04
N ASN A 51 -8.24 13.31 -7.87
CA ASN A 51 -9.27 13.31 -8.89
C ASN A 51 -9.79 14.72 -9.20
N ASP A 52 -9.95 15.58 -8.18
CA ASP A 52 -10.36 16.97 -8.38
C ASP A 52 -9.32 17.78 -9.14
N VAL A 53 -8.03 17.58 -8.81
CA VAL A 53 -6.91 18.20 -9.51
C VAL A 53 -6.88 17.76 -10.97
N ALA A 54 -7.02 16.46 -11.23
CA ALA A 54 -7.08 15.93 -12.60
C ALA A 54 -8.25 16.54 -13.39
N ARG A 55 -9.47 16.50 -12.83
CA ARG A 55 -10.65 17.10 -13.47
C ARG A 55 -10.47 18.58 -13.79
N LYS A 56 -9.87 19.35 -12.86
CA LYS A 56 -9.60 20.77 -13.08
C LYS A 56 -8.59 20.98 -14.22
N ALA A 57 -7.54 20.16 -14.27
CA ALA A 57 -6.54 20.21 -15.33
C ALA A 57 -7.17 19.88 -16.70
N ASP A 58 -8.02 18.86 -16.77
CA ASP A 58 -8.71 18.47 -18.00
C ASP A 58 -9.62 19.60 -18.52
N LEU A 59 -10.40 20.23 -17.64
CA LEU A 59 -11.23 21.37 -18.02
C LEU A 59 -10.41 22.57 -18.50
N GLN A 60 -9.27 22.83 -17.87
CA GLN A 60 -8.36 23.89 -18.31
C GLN A 60 -7.79 23.57 -19.69
N GLN A 61 -7.39 22.31 -19.95
CA GLN A 61 -6.90 21.89 -21.26
C GLN A 61 -7.97 22.07 -22.35
N ILE A 62 -9.21 21.67 -22.08
CA ILE A 62 -10.33 21.86 -23.02
C ILE A 62 -10.57 23.35 -23.27
N ALA A 63 -10.62 24.18 -22.23
CA ALA A 63 -10.83 25.62 -22.38
C ALA A 63 -9.72 26.27 -23.22
N THR A 64 -8.46 25.91 -22.96
CA THR A 64 -7.33 26.37 -23.77
C THR A 64 -7.46 25.91 -25.22
N ALA A 65 -7.83 24.65 -25.46
CA ALA A 65 -8.02 24.14 -26.82
C ALA A 65 -9.15 24.87 -27.57
N LEU A 66 -10.25 25.20 -26.91
CA LEU A 66 -11.35 25.97 -27.50
C LEU A 66 -10.92 27.40 -27.86
N ILE A 67 -10.16 28.05 -26.98
CA ILE A 67 -9.61 29.39 -27.24
C ILE A 67 -8.64 29.33 -28.42
N SER A 68 -7.74 28.35 -28.46
CA SER A 68 -6.82 28.14 -29.59
C SER A 68 -7.58 27.92 -30.90
N TYR A 69 -8.62 27.09 -30.90
CA TYR A 69 -9.45 26.90 -32.08
C TYR A 69 -10.10 28.21 -32.56
N GLN A 70 -10.63 29.02 -31.64
CA GLN A 70 -11.24 30.31 -31.97
C GLN A 70 -10.22 31.28 -32.57
N ILE A 71 -8.99 31.31 -32.05
CA ILE A 71 -7.90 32.13 -32.59
C ILE A 71 -7.59 31.71 -34.04
N ASP A 72 -7.55 30.40 -34.31
CA ASP A 72 -7.17 29.87 -35.62
C ASP A 72 -8.32 29.96 -36.66
N ASN A 73 -9.57 29.79 -36.24
CA ASN A 73 -10.74 29.66 -37.13
C ASN A 73 -11.73 30.84 -37.06
N GLY A 74 -11.51 31.80 -36.18
CA GLY A 74 -12.35 33.00 -36.01
C GLY A 74 -13.70 32.75 -35.31
N SER A 75 -14.07 31.52 -35.01
CA SER A 75 -15.30 31.14 -34.30
C SER A 75 -15.08 29.92 -33.41
N PHE A 76 -16.00 29.65 -32.47
CA PHE A 76 -15.95 28.43 -31.68
C PHE A 76 -16.37 27.21 -32.51
N PRO A 77 -15.96 25.98 -32.11
CA PRO A 77 -16.43 24.77 -32.78
C PRO A 77 -17.96 24.66 -32.72
N GLY A 78 -18.60 24.34 -33.85
CA GLY A 78 -20.04 24.10 -33.94
C GLY A 78 -20.93 25.35 -34.01
N THR A 79 -20.36 26.55 -34.04
CA THR A 79 -21.11 27.81 -34.24
C THR A 79 -21.10 28.30 -35.70
N GLY A 80 -20.63 27.47 -36.65
CA GLY A 80 -20.55 27.77 -38.08
C GLY A 80 -21.52 26.95 -38.92
#